data_AF-A0A537QKF0-F1
#
_entry.id   AF-A0A537QKF0-F1
#
_cell.length_a   1.000
_cell.length_b   1.000
_cell.length_c   1.000
_cell.angle_alpha   90.00
_cell.angle_beta   90.00
_cell.angle_gamma   90.00
#
_symmetry.space_group_name_H-M   'P 1'
#
loop_
_entity.id
_entity.type
_entity.pdbx_description
1 polymer ?
#
loop_
_entity_poly.entity_id
_entity_poly.type
_entity_poly.pdbx_seq_one_letter_code
_entity_poly.pdbx_strand_id
1 'polypeptide(L)'
;ADVTKDPADLYVFRVASLRNVAMTPPYFHDGSVATLPEAVKVMARVQLGVTLSDADTRDIVAFLENLTGELPANFATAPVLPSGAI
;
A
#
# COMPACT_ATOMS: atom_id res chain seq x y z
N ALA A 1 13.91 -5.13 -16.14
CA ALA A 1 14.47 -6.46 -16.49
C ALA A 1 13.45 -7.54 -16.88
N ASP A 2 12.43 -7.90 -16.09
CA ASP A 2 11.53 -9.01 -16.50
C ASP A 2 10.40 -8.61 -17.46
N VAL A 3 9.89 -7.37 -17.35
CA VAL A 3 8.85 -6.84 -18.25
C VAL A 3 9.49 -6.13 -19.45
N THR A 4 10.21 -5.03 -19.22
CA THR A 4 10.78 -4.19 -20.30
C THR A 4 12.06 -4.74 -20.92
N LYS A 5 12.71 -5.71 -20.27
CA LYS A 5 14.04 -6.25 -20.62
C LYS A 5 15.20 -5.23 -20.58
N ASP A 6 14.95 -3.97 -20.25
CA ASP A 6 16.00 -2.98 -20.02
C ASP A 6 16.62 -3.19 -18.62
N PRO A 7 17.96 -3.29 -18.50
CA PRO A 7 18.67 -3.27 -17.23
C PRO A 7 18.47 -1.98 -16.43
N ALA A 8 18.25 -0.84 -17.09
CA ALA A 8 18.04 0.45 -16.43
C ALA A 8 16.76 0.48 -15.57
N ASP A 9 15.78 -0.36 -15.90
CA ASP A 9 14.51 -0.47 -15.16
C ASP A 9 14.58 -1.44 -13.95
N LEU A 10 15.77 -1.94 -13.61
CA LEU A 10 15.95 -2.76 -12.42
C LEU A 10 15.60 -1.96 -11.16
N TYR A 11 14.85 -2.58 -10.26
CA TYR A 11 14.38 -2.00 -8.99
C TYR A 11 13.45 -0.78 -9.11
N VAL A 12 12.97 -0.48 -10.33
CA VAL A 12 11.92 0.50 -10.54
C VAL A 12 10.57 -0.18 -10.38
N PHE A 13 9.74 0.37 -9.49
CA PHE A 13 8.39 -0.11 -9.24
C PHE A 13 7.38 0.99 -9.56
N ARG A 14 6.18 0.59 -10.01
CA ARG A 14 5.06 1.52 -10.15
C ARG A 14 4.69 2.07 -8.77
N VAL A 15 4.54 3.38 -8.66
CA VAL A 15 4.01 4.03 -7.44
C VAL A 15 2.60 3.50 -7.15
N ALA A 16 2.38 2.96 -5.96
CA ALA A 16 1.08 2.47 -5.54
C ALA A 16 0.13 3.61 -5.18
N SER A 17 -1.17 3.39 -5.37
CA SER A 17 -2.19 4.27 -4.80
C SER A 17 -2.17 4.16 -3.28
N LEU A 18 -2.44 5.27 -2.58
CA LEU A 18 -2.52 5.31 -1.12
C LEU A 18 -3.96 5.30 -0.59
N ARG A 19 -4.97 5.18 -1.46
CA ARG A 19 -6.37 4.98 -1.00
C ARG A 19 -6.46 3.63 -0.25
N ASN A 20 -7.09 3.65 0.92
CA ASN A 20 -7.20 2.52 1.84
C ASN A 20 -5.85 1.98 2.37
N VAL A 21 -4.76 2.75 2.28
CA VAL A 21 -3.42 2.25 2.67
C VAL A 21 -3.35 1.80 4.12
N ALA A 22 -4.08 2.46 5.03
CA ALA A 22 -4.17 2.06 6.44
C ALA A 22 -4.76 0.65 6.66
N MET A 23 -5.48 0.11 5.67
CA MET A 23 -6.14 -1.20 5.73
C MET A 23 -5.42 -2.29 4.93
N THR A 24 -4.27 -1.99 4.32
CA THR A 24 -3.55 -2.92 3.44
C THR A 24 -2.11 -3.23 3.90
N PRO A 25 -1.88 -3.61 5.18
CA PRO A 25 -0.60 -4.20 5.56
C PRO A 25 -0.47 -5.66 5.04
N PRO A 26 0.75 -6.20 4.91
CA PRO A 26 2.03 -5.50 5.04
C PRO A 26 2.38 -4.66 3.81
N TYR A 27 3.32 -3.73 3.97
CA TYR A 27 3.67 -2.69 2.98
C TYR A 27 4.84 -3.08 2.10
N PHE A 28 4.96 -2.36 0.98
CA PHE A 28 5.93 -2.56 -0.11
C PHE A 28 5.67 -3.79 -0.98
N HIS A 29 6.47 -3.93 -2.04
CA HIS A 29 6.24 -4.92 -3.10
C HIS A 29 6.44 -6.37 -2.65
N ASP A 30 7.19 -6.56 -1.56
CA ASP A 30 7.50 -7.85 -0.95
C ASP A 30 6.80 -8.07 0.39
N GLY A 31 6.01 -7.10 0.87
CA GLY A 31 5.33 -7.17 2.16
C GLY A 31 6.29 -7.19 3.36
N SER A 32 7.49 -6.62 3.22
CA SER A 32 8.54 -6.67 4.25
C SER A 32 8.28 -5.80 5.47
N VAL A 33 7.43 -4.76 5.37
CA VAL A 33 7.17 -3.82 6.46
C VAL A 33 5.78 -3.99 7.03
N ALA A 34 5.68 -4.19 8.34
CA ALA A 34 4.41 -4.53 8.98
C ALA A 34 3.52 -3.32 9.27
N THR A 35 4.10 -2.14 9.52
CA THR A 35 3.36 -0.99 10.07
C THR A 35 3.43 0.25 9.18
N LEU A 36 2.33 1.02 9.15
CA LEU A 36 2.23 2.22 8.32
C LEU A 36 3.23 3.31 8.74
N PRO A 37 3.46 3.60 10.03
CA PRO A 37 4.47 4.59 10.45
C PRO A 37 5.88 4.22 10.01
N GLU A 38 6.24 2.93 10.07
CA GLU A 38 7.53 2.44 9.59
C GLU A 38 7.66 2.60 8.07
N ALA A 39 6.61 2.25 7.32
CA ALA A 39 6.59 2.43 5.87
C ALA A 39 6.78 3.90 5.46
N VAL A 40 6.14 4.84 6.18
CA VAL A 40 6.31 6.29 5.97
C VAL A 40 7.75 6.72 6.22
N LYS A 41 8.36 6.30 7.33
CA LYS A 41 9.76 6.62 7.66
C LYS A 41 10.74 6.06 6.63
N VAL A 42 10.54 4.81 6.19
CA VAL A 42 11.37 4.18 5.16
C VAL A 42 11.26 4.96 3.84
N MET A 43 10.05 5.33 3.42
CA MET A 43 9.84 6.10 2.19
C MET A 43 10.48 7.48 2.24
N ALA A 44 10.37 8.20 3.35
CA ALA A 44 11.03 9.49 3.52
C ALA A 44 12.56 9.39 3.39
N ARG A 45 13.15 8.35 3.99
CA ARG A 45 14.59 8.12 3.92
C ARG A 45 15.04 7.71 2.51
N VAL A 46 14.41 6.71 1.91
CA VAL A 46 14.86 6.11 0.66
C VAL A 46 14.59 7.02 -0.54
N GLN A 47 13.44 7.69 -0.57
CA GLN A 47 13.05 8.51 -1.72
C GLN A 47 13.54 9.95 -1.63
N LEU A 48 13.63 10.51 -0.42
CA LEU A 48 13.93 11.94 -0.23
C LEU A 48 15.23 12.20 0.55
N GLY A 49 15.85 11.16 1.13
CA GLY A 49 17.01 11.34 2.00
C GLY A 49 16.70 12.03 3.33
N VAL A 50 15.42 12.06 3.73
CA VAL A 50 14.95 12.78 4.92
C VAL A 50 14.68 11.81 6.07
N THR A 51 15.11 12.18 7.28
CA THR A 51 14.67 11.54 8.53
C THR A 51 13.53 12.35 9.12
N LEU A 52 12.32 11.80 9.11
CA LEU A 52 11.16 12.46 9.71
C LEU A 52 11.21 12.38 11.24
N SER A 53 10.69 13.43 11.89
CA SER A 53 10.39 13.36 13.31
C SER A 53 9.21 12.42 13.58
N ASP A 54 9.06 11.97 14.83
CA ASP A 54 7.89 11.17 15.22
C ASP A 54 6.59 11.98 15.10
N ALA A 55 6.64 13.29 15.29
CA ALA A 55 5.50 14.17 15.11
C ALA A 55 5.05 14.23 13.65
N ASP A 56 5.97 14.49 12.72
CA ASP A 56 5.67 14.53 11.28
C ASP A 56 5.18 13.17 10.77
N THR A 57 5.80 12.09 11.24
CA THR A 57 5.36 10.72 10.91
C THR A 57 3.93 10.50 11.34
N ARG A 58 3.57 10.89 12.58
CA ARG A 58 2.22 10.76 13.12
C ARG A 58 1.21 11.58 12.33
N ASP A 59 1.56 12.80 11.95
CA ASP A 59 0.65 13.69 11.20
C ASP A 59 0.42 13.18 9.76
N ILE A 60 1.45 12.63 9.10
CA ILE A 60 1.30 11.96 7.80
C ILE A 60 0.44 10.71 7.93
N VAL A 61 0.69 9.88 8.94
CA VAL A 61 -0.12 8.67 9.17
C VAL A 61 -1.59 9.03 9.41
N ALA A 62 -1.88 10.04 10.22
CA ALA A 62 -3.23 10.53 10.44
C ALA A 62 -3.91 11.00 9.14
N PHE A 63 -3.16 11.67 8.25
CA PHE A 63 -3.68 12.00 6.92
C PHE A 63 -3.98 10.73 6.09
N LEU A 64 -3.08 9.74 6.08
CA LEU A 64 -3.26 8.50 5.33
C LEU A 64 -4.42 7.65 5.84
N GLU A 65 -4.70 7.67 7.14
CA GLU A 65 -5.86 7.00 7.74
C GLU A 65 -7.18 7.57 7.20
N ASN A 66 -7.23 8.88 6.93
CA ASN A 66 -8.39 9.54 6.31
C ASN A 66 -8.61 9.17 4.84
N LEU A 67 -7.70 8.43 4.20
CA LEU A 67 -7.86 7.91 2.84
C LEU A 67 -8.61 6.56 2.79
N THR A 68 -9.13 6.10 3.92
CA THR A 68 -9.90 4.86 4.04
C THR A 68 -11.37 5.12 3.76
N GLY A 69 -11.89 4.52 2.68
CA GLY A 69 -13.31 4.58 2.34
C GLY A 69 -14.10 3.44 2.99
N GLU A 70 -15.41 3.65 3.13
CA GLU A 70 -16.33 2.59 3.54
C GLU A 70 -16.47 1.54 2.44
N LEU A 71 -16.51 0.26 2.83
CA LEU A 71 -16.79 -0.82 1.90
C LEU A 71 -18.29 -0.77 1.53
N PRO A 72 -18.66 -0.76 0.24
CA PRO A 72 -20.07 -0.74 -0.13
C PRO A 72 -20.78 -2.02 0.32
N ALA A 73 -22.00 -1.91 0.85
CA ALA A 73 -22.73 -3.03 1.47
C ALA A 73 -22.91 -4.25 0.54
N ASN A 74 -23.06 -4.00 -0.76
CA ASN A 74 -23.22 -5.07 -1.77
C ASN A 74 -21.91 -5.85 -2.04
N PHE A 75 -20.73 -5.35 -1.64
CA PHE A 75 -19.49 -6.11 -1.72
C PHE A 75 -19.33 -7.13 -0.59
N ALA A 76 -20.04 -6.97 0.53
CA ALA A 76 -19.98 -7.89 1.66
C ALA A 76 -20.87 -9.13 1.50
N THR A 77 -21.80 -9.12 0.54
CA THR A 77 -22.72 -10.24 0.31
C THR A 77 -22.20 -11.11 -0.82
N ALA A 78 -21.79 -12.34 -0.50
CA ALA A 78 -21.37 -13.30 -1.52
C ALA A 78 -22.56 -13.67 -2.41
N PRO A 79 -22.38 -13.71 -3.75
CA PRO A 79 -23.43 -14.20 -4.63
C PRO A 79 -23.64 -15.69 -4.44
N VAL A 80 -24.87 -16.16 -4.61
CA VAL A 80 -25.16 -17.59 -4.72
C VAL A 80 -24.59 -18.07 -6.05
N LEU A 81 -23.57 -18.92 -6.00
CA LEU A 81 -23.02 -19.56 -7.18
C LEU A 81 -24.01 -20.61 -7.71
N PRO A 82 -24.15 -20.78 -9.04
CA PRO A 82 -24.95 -21.86 -9.58
C PRO A 82 -24.39 -23.21 -9.13
N SER A 83 -25.28 -24.17 -8.86
CA SER A 83 -24.90 -25.57 -8.71
C SER A 83 -24.21 -25.99 -10.00
N GLY A 84 -22.93 -26.36 -9.93
CA GLY A 84 -22.24 -26.97 -11.06
C GLY A 84 -23.04 -28.21 -11.46
N ALA A 85 -23.72 -28.16 -12.60
CA ALA A 85 -24.20 -29.38 -13.24
C ALA A 85 -22.94 -30.14 -13.66
N ILE A 86 -22.72 -31.27 -12.99
CA ILE A 86 -21.84 -32.35 -13.46
C ILE A 86 -22.31 -32.85 -14.82
#